data_AF-A0A1G2DRV1-F1
#
_entry.id   AF-A0A1G2DRV1-F1
#
_cell.length_a   1.000
_cell.length_b   1.000
_cell.length_c   1.000
_cell.angle_alpha   90.00
_cell.angle_beta   90.00
_cell.angle_gamma   90.00
#
_symmetry.space_group_name_H-M   'P 1'
#
loop_
_entity.id
_entity.type
_entity.pdbx_description
1 polymer ?
#
loop_
_entity_poly.entity_id
_entity_poly.type
_entity_poly.pdbx_seq_one_letter_code
_entity_poly.pdbx_strand_id
1 'polypeptide(L)'
;MKGKRMFMVTRSALFALVFVLAAAGCSSVSSSSTADDSSWESRLARATTFEEGRQMYEYAPRGSEVQKAAKKKFEVILTPRLAAATTLEEVRKVYLDAPYGSGVQKAAVEKLEAILKPRLAAATTLEEVRGMYLDAPYGSGVQKAVVEKMLSLATTFEEVARVYRYAPEGSEVKKAAVEKLEAILTPILVAATTLEEVRRVYAYAPYGSGVQKAALEKLEAILTPILAAATTREKVLEVYWGAPDGSKVRKAAAEKLGAIRHNTK
;
A
#
# COMPACT_ATOMS: atom_id res chain seq x y z
N MET A 1 -17.46 35.96 -20.85
CA MET A 1 -18.83 35.47 -21.14
C MET A 1 -18.90 33.97 -20.84
N LYS A 2 -19.90 33.59 -20.04
CA LYS A 2 -20.60 32.31 -19.85
C LYS A 2 -20.01 30.99 -20.40
N GLY A 3 -20.09 29.96 -19.54
CA GLY A 3 -20.43 28.57 -19.93
C GLY A 3 -19.39 27.54 -19.51
N LYS A 4 -19.48 26.93 -18.33
CA LYS A 4 -20.26 25.71 -17.96
C LYS A 4 -19.41 24.44 -18.01
N ARG A 5 -19.66 23.61 -17.01
CA ARG A 5 -18.91 22.43 -16.54
C ARG A 5 -19.22 21.17 -17.38
N MET A 6 -18.34 20.18 -17.21
CA MET A 6 -18.64 18.81 -16.75
C MET A 6 -18.60 17.63 -17.75
N PHE A 7 -18.17 16.49 -17.19
CA PHE A 7 -18.13 15.09 -17.66
C PHE A 7 -16.97 14.71 -18.61
N MET A 8 -15.90 14.03 -18.17
CA MET A 8 -15.71 12.70 -17.52
C MET A 8 -15.79 11.53 -18.51
N VAL A 9 -14.77 10.65 -18.42
CA VAL A 9 -14.64 9.29 -19.00
C VAL A 9 -14.43 9.30 -20.55
N THR A 10 -13.51 8.59 -21.20
CA THR A 10 -13.04 7.21 -21.05
C THR A 10 -11.92 6.95 -22.07
N ARG A 11 -10.97 6.07 -21.70
CA ARG A 11 -10.32 5.02 -22.52
C ARG A 11 -9.59 5.34 -23.84
N SER A 12 -8.39 4.74 -23.89
CA SER A 12 -7.88 3.94 -25.01
C SER A 12 -7.54 4.68 -26.29
N ALA A 13 -6.31 5.17 -26.36
CA ALA A 13 -5.61 5.34 -27.64
C ALA A 13 -4.10 5.20 -27.41
N LEU A 14 -3.58 3.98 -27.53
CA LEU A 14 -2.29 3.79 -28.18
C LEU A 14 -2.38 2.49 -28.98
N PHE A 15 -2.94 2.63 -30.17
CA PHE A 15 -2.91 1.65 -31.25
C PHE A 15 -2.13 2.27 -32.40
N ALA A 16 -1.44 1.39 -33.13
CA ALA A 16 -0.93 1.51 -34.50
C ALA A 16 0.53 1.95 -34.72
N LEU A 17 1.36 0.94 -35.01
CA LEU A 17 2.07 0.78 -36.30
C LEU A 17 2.51 -0.71 -36.39
N VAL A 18 1.83 -1.63 -37.07
CA VAL A 18 1.70 -1.92 -38.52
C VAL A 18 3.05 -2.16 -39.22
N PHE A 19 3.31 -3.42 -39.62
CA PHE A 19 3.65 -3.89 -40.99
C PHE A 19 3.96 -5.41 -40.92
N VAL A 20 3.03 -6.30 -41.29
CA VAL A 20 2.82 -6.90 -42.63
C VAL A 20 3.97 -7.81 -43.09
N LEU A 21 3.70 -9.12 -43.08
CA LEU A 21 4.13 -10.01 -44.16
C LEU A 21 3.12 -11.16 -44.29
N ALA A 22 2.41 -11.14 -45.41
CA ALA A 22 1.51 -12.18 -45.86
C ALA A 22 2.31 -13.28 -46.55
N ALA A 23 2.04 -14.53 -46.21
CA ALA A 23 2.20 -15.64 -47.13
C ALA A 23 1.03 -16.60 -46.91
N ALA A 24 0.34 -16.87 -48.02
CA ALA A 24 -0.90 -17.60 -48.12
C ALA A 24 -0.80 -19.05 -47.60
N GLY A 25 -1.86 -19.49 -46.95
CA GLY A 25 -2.02 -20.87 -46.49
C GLY A 25 -3.28 -21.03 -45.65
N CYS A 26 -4.45 -20.69 -46.22
CA CYS A 26 -5.72 -21.11 -45.65
C CYS A 26 -5.86 -22.63 -45.79
N SER A 27 -5.71 -23.34 -44.69
CA SER A 27 -6.48 -24.54 -44.43
C SER A 27 -6.80 -24.56 -42.95
N SER A 28 -8.07 -24.28 -42.68
CA SER A 28 -8.83 -24.56 -41.48
C SER A 28 -8.19 -25.61 -40.57
N VAL A 29 -7.52 -25.16 -39.51
CA VAL A 29 -7.29 -26.01 -38.35
C VAL A 29 -8.55 -25.90 -37.50
N SER A 30 -9.45 -26.82 -37.78
CA SER A 30 -10.52 -27.25 -36.90
C SER A 30 -10.04 -27.29 -35.46
N SER A 31 -10.80 -26.63 -34.59
CA SER A 31 -10.94 -26.92 -33.16
C SER A 31 -10.31 -28.24 -32.71
N SER A 32 -9.09 -28.17 -32.19
CA SER A 32 -8.46 -29.23 -31.40
C SER A 32 -8.16 -28.69 -30.00
N SER A 33 -9.21 -28.35 -29.24
CA SER A 33 -9.09 -27.92 -27.84
C SER A 33 -9.15 -29.08 -26.84
N THR A 34 -9.13 -30.34 -27.28
CA THR A 34 -9.36 -31.50 -26.39
C THR A 34 -8.09 -32.16 -25.86
N ALA A 35 -6.91 -31.82 -26.38
CA ALA A 35 -5.65 -32.45 -25.98
C ALA A 35 -5.04 -31.85 -24.69
N ASP A 36 -5.26 -30.56 -24.40
CA ASP A 36 -4.76 -29.93 -23.17
C ASP A 36 -5.77 -29.95 -22.02
N ASP A 37 -7.08 -29.89 -22.30
CA ASP A 37 -8.12 -29.88 -21.26
C ASP A 37 -8.20 -31.22 -20.50
N SER A 38 -8.03 -32.35 -21.20
CA SER A 38 -8.04 -33.70 -20.59
C SER A 38 -6.86 -33.96 -19.63
N SER A 39 -5.71 -33.33 -19.89
CA SER A 39 -4.52 -33.40 -19.04
C SER A 39 -4.76 -32.71 -17.70
N TRP A 40 -5.41 -31.55 -17.70
CA TRP A 40 -5.71 -30.80 -16.50
C TRP A 40 -6.81 -31.43 -15.64
N GLU A 41 -7.88 -31.91 -16.24
CA GLU A 41 -8.94 -32.63 -15.50
C GLU A 41 -8.39 -33.90 -14.83
N SER A 42 -7.55 -34.66 -15.53
CA SER A 42 -6.89 -35.84 -14.98
C SER A 42 -5.93 -35.51 -13.83
N ARG A 43 -5.21 -34.39 -13.93
CA ARG A 43 -4.32 -33.91 -12.86
C ARG A 43 -5.12 -33.42 -11.64
N LEU A 44 -6.22 -32.69 -11.88
CA LEU A 44 -7.14 -32.21 -10.84
C LEU A 44 -7.81 -33.35 -10.08
N ALA A 45 -8.17 -34.43 -10.78
CA ALA A 45 -8.74 -35.61 -10.15
C ALA A 45 -7.75 -36.29 -9.20
N ARG A 46 -6.49 -36.44 -9.62
CA ARG A 46 -5.43 -37.15 -8.88
C ARG A 46 -4.80 -36.37 -7.74
N ALA A 47 -4.87 -35.03 -7.76
CA ALA A 47 -4.29 -34.23 -6.70
C ALA A 47 -4.98 -34.51 -5.38
N THR A 48 -4.20 -34.99 -4.41
CA THR A 48 -4.67 -35.30 -3.05
C THR A 48 -3.82 -34.59 -2.01
N THR A 49 -2.62 -34.14 -2.39
CA THR A 49 -1.71 -33.45 -1.49
C THR A 49 -1.83 -31.94 -1.60
N PHE A 50 -1.40 -31.25 -0.54
CA PHE A 50 -1.33 -29.79 -0.52
C PHE A 50 -0.49 -29.22 -1.67
N GLU A 51 0.69 -29.79 -1.92
CA GLU A 51 1.63 -29.27 -2.91
C GLU A 51 1.07 -29.43 -4.34
N GLU A 52 0.45 -30.58 -4.65
CA GLU A 52 -0.22 -30.79 -5.93
C GLU A 52 -1.39 -29.81 -6.12
N GLY A 53 -2.22 -29.61 -5.09
CA GLY A 53 -3.32 -28.65 -5.10
C GLY A 53 -2.84 -27.22 -5.34
N ARG A 54 -1.76 -26.82 -4.67
CA ARG A 54 -1.12 -25.50 -4.79
C ARG A 54 -0.58 -25.27 -6.19
N GLN A 55 0.24 -26.19 -6.69
CA GLN A 55 0.86 -26.08 -8.01
C GLN A 55 -0.20 -25.94 -9.10
N MET A 56 -1.27 -26.73 -9.06
CA MET A 56 -2.34 -26.61 -10.05
C MET A 56 -3.04 -25.25 -10.02
N TYR A 57 -3.28 -24.68 -8.84
CA TYR A 57 -3.89 -23.35 -8.73
C TYR A 57 -2.96 -22.24 -9.22
N GLU A 58 -1.66 -22.33 -8.91
CA GLU A 58 -0.66 -21.33 -9.29
C GLU A 58 -0.31 -21.37 -10.78
N TYR A 59 -0.23 -22.56 -11.38
CA TYR A 59 0.12 -22.72 -12.80
C TYR A 59 -1.07 -22.59 -13.75
N ALA A 60 -2.31 -22.65 -13.27
CA ALA A 60 -3.48 -22.47 -14.12
C ALA A 60 -3.59 -21.01 -14.64
N PRO A 61 -3.96 -20.80 -15.91
CA PRO A 61 -4.17 -19.45 -16.44
C PRO A 61 -5.17 -18.65 -15.60
N ARG A 62 -4.81 -17.42 -15.21
CA ARG A 62 -5.64 -16.60 -14.33
C ARG A 62 -7.02 -16.35 -14.93
N GLY A 63 -8.07 -16.58 -14.14
CA GLY A 63 -9.47 -16.37 -14.52
C GLY A 63 -10.08 -17.49 -15.37
N SER A 64 -9.30 -18.52 -15.74
CA SER A 64 -9.80 -19.68 -16.51
C SER A 64 -10.71 -20.59 -15.68
N GLU A 65 -11.52 -21.40 -16.35
CA GLU A 65 -12.31 -22.45 -15.71
C GLU A 65 -11.42 -23.50 -15.02
N VAL A 66 -10.25 -23.79 -15.59
CA VAL A 66 -9.23 -24.67 -14.98
C VAL A 66 -8.76 -24.10 -13.64
N GLN A 67 -8.50 -22.79 -13.55
CA GLN A 67 -8.12 -22.16 -12.29
C GLN A 67 -9.26 -22.20 -11.25
N LYS A 68 -10.51 -22.02 -11.67
CA LYS A 68 -11.68 -22.14 -10.79
C LYS A 68 -11.83 -23.57 -10.25
N ALA A 69 -11.66 -24.58 -11.11
CA ALA A 69 -11.68 -25.99 -10.73
C ALA A 69 -10.51 -26.34 -9.78
N ALA A 70 -9.29 -25.85 -10.08
CA ALA A 70 -8.12 -25.99 -9.22
C ALA A 70 -8.33 -25.34 -7.85
N LYS A 71 -8.90 -24.13 -7.81
CA LYS A 71 -9.27 -23.45 -6.57
C LYS A 71 -10.24 -24.31 -5.75
N LYS A 72 -11.31 -24.84 -6.35
CA LYS A 72 -12.29 -25.69 -5.65
C LYS A 72 -11.66 -26.97 -5.11
N LYS A 73 -10.80 -27.64 -5.89
CA LYS A 73 -10.07 -28.84 -5.44
C LYS A 73 -9.12 -28.51 -4.28
N PHE A 74 -8.40 -27.41 -4.39
CA PHE A 74 -7.46 -26.98 -3.36
C PHE A 74 -8.16 -26.56 -2.05
N GLU A 75 -9.34 -25.95 -2.15
CA GLU A 75 -10.24 -25.71 -1.00
C GLU A 75 -10.61 -27.01 -0.27
N VAL A 76 -10.93 -28.08 -1.00
CA VAL A 76 -11.22 -29.39 -0.39
C VAL A 76 -10.01 -29.93 0.38
N ILE A 77 -8.80 -29.75 -0.14
CA ILE A 77 -7.55 -30.20 0.50
C ILE A 77 -7.23 -29.36 1.75
N LEU A 78 -7.54 -28.06 1.74
CA LEU A 78 -7.25 -27.15 2.85
C LEU A 78 -8.30 -27.20 3.98
N THR A 79 -9.54 -27.56 3.69
CA THR A 79 -10.62 -27.68 4.68
C THR A 79 -10.24 -28.52 5.92
N PRO A 80 -9.74 -29.77 5.77
CA PRO A 80 -9.33 -30.58 6.93
C PRO A 80 -8.13 -29.98 7.67
N ARG A 81 -7.19 -29.33 6.96
CA ARG A 81 -6.06 -28.63 7.60
C ARG A 81 -6.52 -27.46 8.44
N LEU A 82 -7.51 -26.69 7.97
CA LEU A 82 -8.09 -25.60 8.74
C LEU A 82 -8.85 -26.11 9.98
N ALA A 83 -9.56 -27.23 9.84
CA ALA A 83 -10.27 -27.86 10.95
C ALA A 83 -9.29 -28.31 12.06
N ALA A 84 -8.18 -28.93 11.68
CA ALA A 84 -7.15 -29.41 12.61
C ALA A 84 -6.30 -28.28 13.24
N ALA A 85 -6.15 -27.13 12.56
CA ALA A 85 -5.42 -25.99 13.09
C ALA A 85 -6.06 -25.45 14.37
N THR A 86 -5.35 -25.36 15.47
CA THR A 86 -5.86 -24.84 16.75
C THR A 86 -5.11 -23.61 17.21
N THR A 87 -3.85 -23.43 16.81
CA THR A 87 -3.05 -22.26 17.18
C THR A 87 -3.21 -21.10 16.21
N LEU A 88 -2.82 -19.91 16.64
CA LEU A 88 -2.77 -18.73 15.78
C LEU A 88 -1.87 -18.97 14.56
N GLU A 89 -0.67 -19.53 14.76
CA GLU A 89 0.28 -19.75 13.65
C GLU A 89 -0.26 -20.75 12.63
N GLU A 90 -0.89 -21.83 13.09
CA GLU A 90 -1.45 -22.85 12.22
C GLU A 90 -2.57 -22.29 11.34
N VAL A 91 -3.52 -21.55 11.96
CA VAL A 91 -4.63 -20.95 11.21
C VAL A 91 -4.11 -19.86 10.26
N ARG A 92 -3.12 -19.07 10.69
CA ARG A 92 -2.48 -18.04 9.84
C ARG A 92 -1.78 -18.66 8.64
N LYS A 93 -1.08 -19.79 8.83
CA LYS A 93 -0.46 -20.53 7.74
C LYS A 93 -1.52 -20.98 6.73
N VAL A 94 -2.65 -21.53 7.20
CA VAL A 94 -3.75 -21.93 6.29
C VAL A 94 -4.37 -20.72 5.57
N TYR A 95 -4.52 -19.57 6.24
CA TYR A 95 -4.99 -18.33 5.62
C TYR A 95 -4.06 -17.86 4.48
N LEU A 96 -2.74 -17.93 4.69
CA LEU A 96 -1.73 -17.55 3.69
C LEU A 96 -1.64 -18.56 2.53
N ASP A 97 -1.80 -19.85 2.84
CA ASP A 97 -1.80 -20.95 1.88
C ASP A 97 -3.08 -20.96 1.00
N ALA A 98 -4.17 -20.36 1.49
CA ALA A 98 -5.48 -20.43 0.85
C ALA A 98 -5.59 -19.53 -0.40
N PRO A 99 -6.24 -20.00 -1.48
CA PRO A 99 -6.56 -19.17 -2.63
C PRO A 99 -7.35 -17.93 -2.25
N TYR A 100 -7.02 -16.79 -2.87
CA TYR A 100 -7.70 -15.54 -2.59
C TYR A 100 -9.22 -15.62 -2.85
N GLY A 101 -10.00 -15.14 -1.89
CA GLY A 101 -11.46 -15.16 -1.91
C GLY A 101 -12.06 -16.56 -1.90
N SER A 102 -11.33 -17.59 -1.45
CA SER A 102 -11.86 -18.95 -1.25
C SER A 102 -12.78 -19.04 -0.03
N GLY A 103 -13.63 -20.08 0.00
CA GLY A 103 -14.39 -20.41 1.20
C GLY A 103 -13.50 -20.70 2.40
N VAL A 104 -12.40 -21.45 2.18
CA VAL A 104 -11.43 -21.79 3.24
C VAL A 104 -10.66 -20.56 3.74
N GLN A 105 -10.33 -19.59 2.87
CA GLN A 105 -9.71 -18.34 3.32
C GLN A 105 -10.67 -17.54 4.20
N LYS A 106 -11.95 -17.44 3.83
CA LYS A 106 -12.97 -16.77 4.67
C LYS A 106 -13.12 -17.45 6.03
N ALA A 107 -13.22 -18.77 6.06
CA ALA A 107 -13.28 -19.52 7.30
C ALA A 107 -12.01 -19.37 8.16
N ALA A 108 -10.83 -19.28 7.52
CA ALA A 108 -9.58 -18.99 8.23
C ALA A 108 -9.56 -17.58 8.82
N VAL A 109 -10.12 -16.57 8.11
CA VAL A 109 -10.32 -15.23 8.66
C VAL A 109 -11.21 -15.28 9.89
N GLU A 110 -12.37 -15.94 9.83
CA GLU A 110 -13.28 -16.07 10.98
C GLU A 110 -12.61 -16.70 12.20
N LYS A 111 -11.83 -17.76 11.98
CA LYS A 111 -11.09 -18.45 13.05
C LYS A 111 -9.97 -17.59 13.63
N LEU A 112 -9.23 -16.86 12.79
CA LEU A 112 -8.23 -15.88 13.24
C LEU A 112 -8.89 -14.74 14.02
N GLU A 113 -10.06 -14.27 13.58
CA GLU A 113 -10.80 -13.25 14.31
C GLU A 113 -11.25 -13.74 15.69
N ALA A 114 -11.70 -14.99 15.80
CA ALA A 114 -12.10 -15.59 17.07
C ALA A 114 -10.92 -15.69 18.06
N ILE A 115 -9.71 -15.95 17.56
CA ILE A 115 -8.48 -15.99 18.39
C ILE A 115 -8.02 -14.58 18.77
N LEU A 116 -8.04 -13.64 17.83
CA LEU A 116 -7.46 -12.31 18.01
C LEU A 116 -8.39 -11.35 18.75
N LYS A 117 -9.72 -11.44 18.63
CA LYS A 117 -10.67 -10.55 19.36
C LYS A 117 -10.43 -10.53 20.88
N PRO A 118 -10.39 -11.66 21.60
CA PRO A 118 -10.15 -11.65 23.05
C PRO A 118 -8.74 -11.17 23.41
N ARG A 119 -7.72 -11.54 22.62
CA ARG A 119 -6.35 -11.05 22.81
C ARG A 119 -6.25 -9.54 22.65
N LEU A 120 -7.01 -8.97 21.70
CA LEU A 120 -7.02 -7.54 21.43
C LEU A 120 -7.68 -6.80 22.58
N ALA A 121 -8.77 -7.35 23.13
CA ALA A 121 -9.42 -6.78 24.30
C ALA A 121 -8.46 -6.74 25.51
N ALA A 122 -7.69 -7.81 25.73
CA ALA A 122 -6.73 -7.93 26.84
C ALA A 122 -5.43 -7.14 26.65
N ALA A 123 -5.03 -6.83 25.42
CA ALA A 123 -3.80 -6.09 25.15
C ALA A 123 -3.83 -4.69 25.79
N THR A 124 -2.75 -4.30 26.46
CA THR A 124 -2.66 -3.00 27.16
C THR A 124 -1.52 -2.13 26.63
N THR A 125 -0.58 -2.73 25.90
CA THR A 125 0.58 -2.02 25.37
C THR A 125 0.49 -1.83 23.86
N LEU A 126 1.18 -0.80 23.35
CA LEU A 126 1.22 -0.54 21.91
C LEU A 126 1.95 -1.66 21.15
N GLU A 127 2.99 -2.24 21.76
CA GLU A 127 3.79 -3.33 21.22
C GLU A 127 2.97 -4.61 21.02
N GLU A 128 2.16 -4.99 22.01
CA GLU A 128 1.24 -6.13 21.91
C GLU A 128 0.26 -5.93 20.77
N VAL A 129 -0.44 -4.78 20.75
CA VAL A 129 -1.43 -4.47 19.72
C VAL A 129 -0.78 -4.41 18.33
N ARG A 130 0.46 -3.93 18.23
CA ARG A 130 1.24 -3.93 16.98
C ARG A 130 1.56 -5.34 16.51
N GLY A 131 1.95 -6.25 17.39
CA GLY A 131 2.15 -7.66 17.03
C GLY A 131 0.89 -8.23 16.38
N MET A 132 -0.26 -7.93 16.97
CA MET A 132 -1.56 -8.36 16.46
C MET A 132 -1.92 -7.78 15.08
N TYR A 133 -1.41 -6.60 14.71
CA TYR A 133 -1.62 -6.04 13.37
C TYR A 133 -0.99 -6.92 12.28
N LEU A 134 0.17 -7.53 12.57
CA LEU A 134 0.87 -8.43 11.63
C LEU A 134 0.22 -9.81 11.53
N ASP A 135 -0.51 -10.20 12.57
CA ASP A 135 -1.26 -11.45 12.65
C ASP A 135 -2.70 -11.31 12.11
N ALA A 136 -3.25 -10.10 12.12
CA ALA A 136 -4.59 -9.83 11.66
C ALA A 136 -4.72 -10.03 10.13
N PRO A 137 -5.77 -10.74 9.66
CA PRO A 137 -6.02 -10.87 8.23
C PRO A 137 -6.28 -9.50 7.58
N TYR A 138 -5.77 -9.31 6.37
CA TYR A 138 -5.90 -8.05 5.66
C TYR A 138 -7.37 -7.71 5.37
N GLY A 139 -7.79 -6.48 5.70
CA GLY A 139 -9.15 -6.00 5.52
C GLY A 139 -10.18 -6.56 6.52
N SER A 140 -9.76 -7.37 7.49
CA SER A 140 -10.65 -7.96 8.50
C SER A 140 -11.18 -6.92 9.50
N GLY A 141 -12.26 -7.27 10.20
CA GLY A 141 -12.79 -6.44 11.29
C GLY A 141 -11.79 -6.30 12.43
N VAL A 142 -11.03 -7.37 12.72
CA VAL A 142 -9.95 -7.33 13.71
C VAL A 142 -8.83 -6.39 13.30
N GLN A 143 -8.40 -6.39 12.04
CA GLN A 143 -7.34 -5.46 11.62
C GLN A 143 -7.77 -4.00 11.84
N LYS A 144 -9.03 -3.66 11.55
CA LYS A 144 -9.57 -2.31 11.82
C LYS A 144 -9.55 -1.99 13.32
N ALA A 145 -10.08 -2.90 14.15
CA ALA A 145 -10.10 -2.74 15.61
C ALA A 145 -8.68 -2.65 16.21
N VAL A 146 -7.71 -3.36 15.65
CA VAL A 146 -6.29 -3.25 16.03
C VAL A 146 -5.78 -1.84 15.78
N VAL A 147 -5.99 -1.28 14.59
CA VAL A 147 -5.53 0.08 14.25
C VAL A 147 -6.22 1.12 15.15
N GLU A 148 -7.51 0.95 15.45
CA GLU A 148 -8.26 1.79 16.40
C GLU A 148 -7.62 1.76 17.80
N LYS A 149 -7.30 0.56 18.30
CA LYS A 149 -6.68 0.41 19.61
C LYS A 149 -5.24 0.94 19.63
N MET A 150 -4.48 0.78 18.55
CA MET A 150 -3.17 1.41 18.39
C MET A 150 -3.29 2.94 18.49
N LEU A 151 -4.32 3.53 17.89
CA LEU A 151 -4.55 4.98 17.96
C LEU A 151 -4.86 5.45 19.38
N SER A 152 -5.65 4.67 20.13
CA SER A 152 -5.98 5.00 21.52
C SER A 152 -4.77 4.91 22.46
N LEU A 153 -3.86 3.96 22.21
CA LEU A 153 -2.66 3.77 23.03
C LEU A 153 -1.50 4.68 22.61
N ALA A 154 -1.49 5.17 21.37
CA ALA A 154 -0.47 6.08 20.88
C ALA A 154 -0.52 7.41 21.64
N THR A 155 0.61 7.81 22.23
CA THR A 155 0.75 9.06 23.00
C THR A 155 1.71 10.03 22.33
N THR A 156 2.72 9.52 21.60
CA THR A 156 3.70 10.36 20.89
C THR A 156 3.28 10.61 19.43
N PHE A 157 3.76 11.69 18.82
CA PHE A 157 3.44 11.94 17.41
C PHE A 157 4.06 10.88 16.50
N GLU A 158 5.20 10.28 16.84
CA GLU A 158 5.77 9.17 16.06
C GLU A 158 4.87 7.95 16.05
N GLU A 159 4.25 7.63 17.18
CA GLU A 159 3.30 6.53 17.31
C GLU A 159 2.04 6.83 16.50
N VAL A 160 1.45 8.02 16.64
CA VAL A 160 0.25 8.40 15.88
C VAL A 160 0.55 8.46 14.38
N ALA A 161 1.72 8.96 13.96
CA ALA A 161 2.16 8.98 12.56
C ALA A 161 2.35 7.57 11.99
N ARG A 162 2.77 6.62 12.83
CA ARG A 162 2.84 5.22 12.44
C ARG A 162 1.44 4.64 12.24
N VAL A 163 0.50 4.93 13.14
CA VAL A 163 -0.92 4.51 13.00
C VAL A 163 -1.55 5.11 11.74
N TYR A 164 -1.33 6.40 11.46
CA TYR A 164 -1.77 7.07 10.23
C TYR A 164 -1.29 6.35 8.95
N ARG A 165 -0.05 5.83 8.95
CA ARG A 165 0.50 5.08 7.81
C ARG A 165 -0.10 3.69 7.64
N TYR A 166 -0.51 3.04 8.72
CA TYR A 166 -1.13 1.71 8.68
C TYR A 166 -2.64 1.74 8.46
N ALA A 167 -3.28 2.86 8.77
CA ALA A 167 -4.72 3.02 8.62
C ALA A 167 -5.12 2.97 7.14
N PRO A 168 -6.17 2.20 6.77
CA PRO A 168 -6.69 2.17 5.42
C PRO A 168 -7.08 3.57 4.92
N GLU A 169 -6.87 3.84 3.64
CA GLU A 169 -7.23 5.12 3.04
C GLU A 169 -8.73 5.40 3.17
N GLY A 170 -9.09 6.63 3.55
CA GLY A 170 -10.48 7.03 3.78
C GLY A 170 -11.15 6.44 5.03
N SER A 171 -10.44 5.65 5.85
CA SER A 171 -11.01 5.13 7.11
C SER A 171 -11.18 6.22 8.18
N GLU A 172 -12.18 6.06 9.05
CA GLU A 172 -12.38 6.96 10.20
C GLU A 172 -11.16 6.98 11.13
N VAL A 173 -10.48 5.84 11.28
CA VAL A 173 -9.23 5.75 12.05
C VAL A 173 -8.14 6.62 11.45
N LYS A 174 -8.04 6.68 10.12
CA LYS A 174 -7.06 7.53 9.44
C LYS A 174 -7.39 9.00 9.67
N LYS A 175 -8.67 9.39 9.59
CA LYS A 175 -9.11 10.76 9.90
C LYS A 175 -8.79 11.14 11.35
N ALA A 176 -9.14 10.27 12.30
CA ALA A 176 -8.83 10.48 13.72
C ALA A 176 -7.31 10.55 13.98
N ALA A 177 -6.50 9.77 13.26
CA ALA A 177 -5.04 9.86 13.33
C ALA A 177 -4.51 11.19 12.77
N VAL A 178 -5.12 11.71 11.69
CA VAL A 178 -4.81 13.06 11.16
C VAL A 178 -5.12 14.13 12.19
N GLU A 179 -6.32 14.12 12.76
CA GLU A 179 -6.74 15.11 13.77
C GLU A 179 -5.83 15.09 14.99
N LYS A 180 -5.50 13.89 15.50
CA LYS A 180 -4.58 13.73 16.64
C LYS A 180 -3.17 14.18 16.30
N LEU A 181 -2.66 13.92 15.09
CA LEU A 181 -1.37 14.44 14.64
C LEU A 181 -1.37 15.95 14.51
N GLU A 182 -2.42 16.55 13.94
CA GLU A 182 -2.53 17.99 13.82
C GLU A 182 -2.56 18.66 15.21
N ALA A 183 -3.31 18.09 16.16
CA ALA A 183 -3.36 18.58 17.53
C ALA A 183 -2.00 18.54 18.24
N ILE A 184 -1.18 17.52 17.99
CA ILE A 184 0.16 17.39 18.59
C ILE A 184 1.18 18.27 17.85
N LEU A 185 1.16 18.27 16.51
CA LEU A 185 2.19 18.93 15.69
C LEU A 185 2.02 20.44 15.60
N THR A 186 0.79 20.97 15.70
CA THR A 186 0.54 22.42 15.65
C THR A 186 1.29 23.20 16.73
N PRO A 187 1.18 22.88 18.03
CA PRO A 187 1.94 23.59 19.06
C PRO A 187 3.46 23.38 18.91
N ILE A 188 3.91 22.20 18.48
CA ILE A 188 5.33 21.92 18.20
C ILE A 188 5.85 22.83 17.08
N LEU A 189 5.06 23.03 16.01
CA LEU A 189 5.42 23.92 14.90
C LEU A 189 5.55 25.38 15.34
N VAL A 190 4.64 25.83 16.22
CA VAL A 190 4.67 27.19 16.78
C VAL A 190 5.95 27.39 17.59
N ALA A 191 6.30 26.42 18.45
CA ALA A 191 7.51 26.46 19.27
C ALA A 191 8.81 26.24 18.50
N ALA A 192 8.77 25.59 17.33
CA ALA A 192 9.96 25.31 16.52
C ALA A 192 10.67 26.61 16.11
N THR A 193 11.95 26.73 16.43
CA THR A 193 12.78 27.89 16.08
C THR A 193 13.89 27.54 15.09
N THR A 194 14.23 26.25 15.00
CA THR A 194 15.31 25.76 14.14
C THR A 194 14.77 25.15 12.85
N LEU A 195 15.64 25.07 11.83
CA LEU A 195 15.32 24.42 10.56
C LEU A 195 14.97 22.94 10.77
N GLU A 196 15.72 22.24 11.62
CA GLU A 196 15.58 20.83 11.93
C GLU A 196 14.25 20.50 12.61
N GLU A 197 13.82 21.33 13.56
CA GLU A 197 12.52 21.17 14.23
C GLU A 197 11.35 21.33 13.25
N VAL A 198 11.40 22.36 12.41
CA VAL A 198 10.34 22.58 11.39
C VAL A 198 10.35 21.45 10.35
N ARG A 199 11.53 20.97 9.95
CA ARG A 199 11.67 19.80 9.06
C ARG A 199 11.06 18.55 9.68
N ARG A 200 11.30 18.30 10.97
CA ARG A 200 10.72 17.17 11.68
C ARG A 200 9.19 17.26 11.66
N VAL A 201 8.62 18.44 11.97
CA VAL A 201 7.17 18.62 11.87
C VAL A 201 6.65 18.36 10.45
N TYR A 202 7.29 18.93 9.43
CA TYR A 202 6.91 18.73 8.03
C TYR A 202 6.92 17.24 7.62
N ALA A 203 7.93 16.49 8.06
CA ALA A 203 8.09 15.07 7.72
C ALA A 203 7.03 14.17 8.36
N TYR A 204 6.55 14.52 9.55
CA TYR A 204 5.52 13.77 10.29
C TYR A 204 4.09 14.29 10.07
N ALA A 205 3.95 15.47 9.48
CA ALA A 205 2.65 16.06 9.18
C ALA A 205 1.89 15.21 8.14
N PRO A 206 0.58 14.96 8.34
CA PRO A 206 -0.22 14.27 7.35
C PRO A 206 -0.24 15.00 6.00
N TYR A 207 -0.26 14.26 4.90
CA TYR A 207 -0.21 14.88 3.58
C TYR A 207 -1.46 15.75 3.32
N GLY A 208 -1.24 16.98 2.87
CA GLY A 208 -2.28 17.97 2.60
C GLY A 208 -2.86 18.66 3.84
N SER A 209 -2.42 18.30 5.05
CA SER A 209 -2.87 18.87 6.31
C SER A 209 -2.56 20.37 6.45
N GLY A 210 -3.29 21.05 7.34
CA GLY A 210 -3.03 22.46 7.65
C GLY A 210 -1.63 22.65 8.24
N VAL A 211 -1.23 21.74 9.14
CA VAL A 211 0.10 21.77 9.77
C VAL A 211 1.23 21.50 8.77
N GLN A 212 1.02 20.64 7.76
CA GLN A 212 2.02 20.44 6.71
C GLN A 212 2.25 21.70 5.88
N LYS A 213 1.17 22.40 5.50
CA LYS A 213 1.26 23.65 4.74
C LYS A 213 1.95 24.74 5.55
N ALA A 214 1.58 24.91 6.82
CA ALA A 214 2.23 25.86 7.71
C ALA A 214 3.72 25.53 7.93
N ALA A 215 4.07 24.24 8.07
CA ALA A 215 5.46 23.82 8.19
C ALA A 215 6.25 24.10 6.89
N LEU A 216 5.64 23.87 5.72
CA LEU A 216 6.22 24.22 4.43
C LEU A 216 6.50 25.73 4.31
N GLU A 217 5.54 26.58 4.67
CA GLU A 217 5.70 28.03 4.63
C GLU A 217 6.84 28.49 5.55
N LYS A 218 6.92 27.94 6.76
CA LYS A 218 7.99 28.25 7.71
C LYS A 218 9.36 27.76 7.22
N LEU A 219 9.43 26.58 6.58
CA LEU A 219 10.66 26.10 5.92
C LEU A 219 11.08 27.01 4.77
N GLU A 220 10.14 27.45 3.94
CA GLU A 220 10.43 28.38 2.84
C GLU A 220 10.94 29.72 3.37
N ALA A 221 10.37 30.25 4.46
CA ALA A 221 10.82 31.48 5.10
C ALA A 221 12.26 31.38 5.64
N ILE A 222 12.66 30.21 6.17
CA ILE A 222 14.03 29.96 6.65
C ILE A 222 15.01 29.77 5.49
N LEU A 223 14.63 28.97 4.49
CA LEU A 223 15.54 28.56 3.41
C LEU A 223 15.75 29.64 2.34
N THR A 224 14.78 30.53 2.12
CA THR A 224 14.87 31.61 1.11
C THR A 224 16.07 32.55 1.33
N PRO A 225 16.29 33.13 2.53
CA PRO A 225 17.46 33.97 2.77
C PRO A 225 18.78 33.18 2.68
N ILE A 226 18.79 31.90 3.10
CA ILE A 226 19.96 31.02 2.98
C ILE A 226 20.31 30.79 1.50
N LEU A 227 19.31 30.53 0.65
CA LEU A 227 19.50 30.39 -0.80
C LEU A 227 20.01 31.68 -1.44
N ALA A 228 19.49 32.84 -1.00
CA ALA A 228 19.94 34.14 -1.51
C ALA A 228 21.43 34.34 -1.19
N ALA A 229 21.86 34.05 0.03
CA ALA A 229 23.24 34.16 0.49
C ALA A 229 24.20 33.08 -0.07
N ALA A 230 23.67 31.97 -0.60
CA ALA A 230 24.49 30.89 -1.16
C ALA A 230 25.16 31.31 -2.48
N THR A 231 26.47 31.57 -2.46
CA THR A 231 27.25 32.00 -3.64
C THR A 231 27.97 30.85 -4.36
N THR A 232 28.18 29.71 -3.69
CA THR A 232 28.86 28.54 -4.25
C THR A 232 27.86 27.47 -4.68
N ARG A 233 28.27 26.62 -5.64
CA ARG A 233 27.45 25.51 -6.13
C ARG A 233 27.06 24.56 -4.98
N GLU A 234 28.00 24.28 -4.08
CA GLU A 234 27.84 23.37 -2.94
C GLU A 234 26.75 23.88 -1.99
N LYS A 235 26.80 25.16 -1.60
CA LYS A 235 25.79 25.76 -0.72
C LYS A 235 24.40 25.78 -1.35
N VAL A 236 24.31 25.99 -2.66
CA VAL A 236 23.01 25.93 -3.36
C VAL A 236 22.50 24.49 -3.43
N LEU A 237 23.37 23.48 -3.58
CA LEU A 237 23.00 22.06 -3.52
C LEU A 237 22.48 21.67 -2.13
N GLU A 238 23.13 22.14 -1.07
CA GLU A 238 22.65 21.91 0.31
C GLU A 238 21.23 22.43 0.51
N VAL A 239 20.92 23.62 0.01
CA VAL A 239 19.54 24.15 0.07
C VAL A 239 18.59 23.37 -0.84
N TYR A 240 19.00 22.99 -2.04
CA TYR A 240 18.18 22.20 -2.97
C TYR A 240 17.74 20.86 -2.34
N TRP A 241 18.69 20.10 -1.79
CA TRP A 241 18.42 18.81 -1.15
C TRP A 241 17.74 18.96 0.20
N GLY A 242 18.00 20.06 0.90
CA GLY A 242 17.40 20.39 2.18
C GLY A 242 15.98 20.95 2.09
N ALA A 243 15.52 21.30 0.90
CA ALA A 243 14.19 21.87 0.68
C ALA A 243 13.15 20.78 0.38
N PRO A 244 11.91 20.91 0.89
CA PRO A 244 10.83 19.98 0.57
C PRO A 244 10.60 19.82 -0.93
N ASP A 245 10.23 18.61 -1.34
CA ASP A 245 9.87 18.32 -2.73
C ASP A 245 8.72 19.23 -3.19
N GLY A 246 8.88 19.84 -4.36
CA GLY A 246 7.89 20.74 -4.96
C GLY A 246 7.83 22.16 -4.36
N SER A 247 8.60 22.47 -3.31
CA SER A 247 8.67 23.81 -2.71
C SER A 247 9.20 24.86 -3.69
N LYS A 248 8.83 26.12 -3.48
CA LYS A 248 9.29 27.26 -4.29
C LYS A 248 10.80 27.45 -4.15
N VAL A 249 11.33 27.30 -2.93
CA VAL A 249 12.76 27.46 -2.66
C VAL A 249 13.59 26.38 -3.35
N ARG A 250 13.08 25.15 -3.48
CA ARG A 250 13.77 24.09 -4.23
C ARG A 250 13.82 24.37 -5.73
N LYS A 251 12.72 24.90 -6.30
CA LYS A 251 12.69 25.33 -7.72
C LYS A 251 13.70 26.46 -7.96
N ALA A 252 13.71 27.47 -7.10
CA ALA A 252 14.68 28.56 -7.17
C ALA A 252 16.13 28.07 -7.02
N ALA A 253 16.38 27.09 -6.14
CA ALA A 253 17.70 26.48 -6.00
C ALA A 253 18.11 25.72 -7.28
N ALA A 254 17.19 25.00 -7.92
CA ALA A 254 17.45 24.32 -9.19
C ALA A 254 17.82 25.30 -10.31
N GLU A 255 17.09 26.42 -10.42
CA GLU A 255 17.37 27.50 -11.37
C GLU A 255 18.77 28.10 -11.14
N LYS A 256 19.10 28.40 -9.88
CA LYS A 256 20.41 28.94 -9.49
C LYS A 256 21.55 27.96 -9.80
N LEU A 257 21.35 26.65 -9.59
CA LEU A 257 22.33 25.61 -9.98
C LEU A 257 22.54 25.53 -11.49
N GLY A 258 21.47 25.73 -12.26
CA GLY A 258 21.53 25.86 -13.71
C GLY A 258 22.42 27.04 -14.12
N ALA A 259 22.16 28.23 -13.57
CA ALA A 259 22.94 29.43 -13.87
C ALA A 259 24.43 29.28 -13.55
N ILE A 260 24.78 28.70 -12.39
CA ILE A 260 26.19 28.47 -12.01
C ILE A 260 26.89 27.51 -12.98
N ARG A 261 26.20 26.47 -13.46
CA ARG A 261 26.75 25.50 -14.44
C ARG A 261 27.07 26.16 -15.79
N HIS A 262 26.30 27.17 -16.19
CA HIS A 262 26.50 27.86 -17.46
C HIS A 262 27.64 28.89 -17.42
N ASN A 263 27.97 29.43 -16.24
CA ASN A 263 29.06 30.41 -16.06
C ASN A 263 30.46 29.79 -15.85
N THR A 264 30.59 28.47 -15.85
CA THR A 264 31.87 27.75 -15.62
C THR A 264 32.44 27.11 -16.89
N LYS A 265 31.98 27.55 -18.07
CA LYS A 265 32.56 27.23 -19.39
C LYS A 265 33.24 28.46 -19.97
#